data_AF-A0A5D3CKG6-F1
#
_entry.id   AF-A0A5D3CKG6-F1
#
_cell.length_a   1.000
_cell.length_b   1.000
_cell.length_c   1.000
_cell.angle_alpha   90.00
_cell.angle_beta   90.00
_cell.angle_gamma   90.00
#
_symmetry.space_group_name_H-M   'P 1'
#
loop_
_entity.id
_entity.type
_entity.pdbx_description
1 polymer ?
#
loop_
_entity_poly.entity_id
_entity_poly.type
_entity_poly.pdbx_seq_one_letter_code
_entity_poly.pdbx_strand_id
1 'polypeptide(L)'
;MEDDGGYELRNSKEMLSIEDSHKKVLENSIKNYRKLHSFKKILNGFAVHTTPSEASKLREANGVKLVELDRGVKKMTTYTPEFLGLVKNNNDYKYNYSGGISGAGGDGILIGFVDSGIYPKHPSFSNNFGKDDDDYGELVCEEGPLFPKGCCNGKIVSAMFFSAGAQAAAVLNSSIDFLSPFDAEGHGSHVASIAAGNAEVPVIVDGFFYGLASGIAPHARWHQQLPVSSLHKSVVEIGTWEDALVVL
;
A
#
# COMPACT_ATOMS: atom_id res chain seq x y z
N MET A 1 -22.13 -15.36 21.50
CA MET A 1 -21.53 -16.29 20.52
C MET A 1 -21.49 -15.50 19.25
N GLU A 2 -20.45 -14.68 19.13
CA GLU A 2 -20.20 -13.93 17.91
C GLU A 2 -19.74 -14.95 16.87
N ASP A 3 -20.34 -14.87 15.69
CA ASP A 3 -20.02 -15.72 14.57
C ASP A 3 -18.73 -15.15 13.98
N ASP A 4 -17.61 -15.78 14.32
CA ASP A 4 -16.29 -15.48 13.80
C ASP A 4 -16.30 -15.86 12.31
N GLY A 5 -16.93 -15.04 11.47
CA GLY A 5 -17.02 -15.21 10.03
C GLY A 5 -15.64 -15.11 9.39
N GLY A 6 -14.83 -16.15 9.57
CA GLY A 6 -13.55 -16.33 8.93
C GLY A 6 -13.79 -16.42 7.44
N TYR A 7 -13.46 -15.35 6.71
CA TYR A 7 -13.39 -15.40 5.26
C TYR A 7 -12.28 -16.39 4.90
N GLU A 8 -12.67 -17.61 4.54
CA GLU A 8 -11.73 -18.61 4.05
C GLU A 8 -11.12 -18.08 2.75
N LEU A 9 -9.80 -17.89 2.74
CA LEU A 9 -9.09 -17.39 1.57
C LEU A 9 -9.26 -18.41 0.44
N ARG A 10 -9.70 -17.92 -0.72
CA ARG A 10 -9.87 -18.75 -1.92
C ARG A 10 -8.58 -19.50 -2.24
N ASN A 11 -8.71 -20.77 -2.59
CA ASN A 11 -7.57 -21.59 -2.99
C ASN A 11 -7.10 -21.24 -4.42
N SER A 12 -5.93 -21.76 -4.80
CA SER A 12 -5.31 -21.47 -6.10
C SER A 12 -6.18 -21.85 -7.30
N LYS A 13 -6.96 -22.93 -7.20
CA LYS A 13 -7.84 -23.40 -8.28
C LYS A 13 -9.04 -22.47 -8.46
N GLU A 14 -9.64 -22.01 -7.36
CA GLU A 14 -10.71 -21.02 -7.39
C GLU A 14 -10.24 -19.69 -7.95
N MET A 15 -9.05 -19.24 -7.54
CA MET A 15 -8.42 -18.01 -8.04
C MET A 15 -8.18 -18.07 -9.56
N LEU A 16 -7.75 -19.22 -10.09
CA LEU A 16 -7.59 -19.44 -11.54
C LEU A 16 -8.94 -19.41 -12.26
N SER A 17 -9.96 -20.09 -11.71
CA SER A 17 -11.30 -20.10 -12.29
C SER A 17 -11.92 -18.70 -12.38
N ILE A 18 -11.68 -17.86 -11.37
CA ILE A 18 -12.13 -16.46 -11.36
C ILE A 18 -11.40 -15.67 -12.44
N GLU A 19 -10.09 -15.84 -12.55
CA GLU A 19 -9.29 -15.14 -13.56
C GLU A 19 -9.73 -15.51 -15.00
N ASP A 20 -10.10 -16.77 -15.23
CA ASP A 20 -10.69 -17.22 -16.49
C ASP A 20 -12.07 -16.58 -16.75
N SER A 21 -12.90 -16.42 -15.71
CA SER A 21 -14.19 -15.71 -15.87
C SER A 21 -13.99 -14.24 -16.23
N HIS A 22 -13.02 -13.55 -15.63
CA HIS A 22 -12.69 -12.17 -15.99
C HIS A 22 -12.32 -12.06 -17.46
N LYS A 23 -11.49 -13.00 -17.94
CA LYS A 23 -11.07 -13.06 -19.34
C LYS A 23 -12.26 -13.25 -20.27
N LYS A 24 -13.17 -14.18 -19.95
CA LYS A 24 -14.37 -14.44 -20.76
C LYS A 24 -15.29 -13.21 -20.83
N VAL A 25 -15.51 -12.51 -19.72
CA VAL A 25 -16.32 -11.28 -19.72
C VAL A 25 -15.67 -10.23 -20.63
N LEU A 26 -14.37 -9.98 -20.47
CA LEU A 26 -13.65 -9.02 -21.30
C LEU A 26 -13.70 -9.36 -22.79
N GLU A 27 -13.42 -10.62 -23.17
CA GLU A 27 -13.39 -11.07 -24.57
C GLU A 27 -14.77 -11.05 -25.24
N ASN A 28 -15.85 -11.32 -24.50
CA ASN A 28 -17.20 -11.37 -25.05
C ASN A 28 -17.86 -9.99 -25.11
N SER A 29 -17.48 -9.06 -24.23
CA SER A 29 -18.19 -7.79 -24.06
C SER A 29 -17.53 -6.61 -24.77
N ILE A 30 -16.19 -6.60 -24.89
CA ILE A 30 -15.44 -5.45 -25.39
C ILE A 30 -14.26 -5.86 -26.26
N LYS A 31 -13.80 -4.95 -27.13
CA LYS A 31 -12.71 -5.21 -28.09
C LYS A 31 -11.44 -4.41 -27.83
N ASN A 32 -11.59 -3.15 -27.42
CA ASN A 32 -10.48 -2.23 -27.24
C ASN A 32 -10.21 -2.02 -25.75
N TYR A 33 -9.38 -2.89 -25.18
CA TYR A 33 -9.08 -2.84 -23.75
C TYR A 33 -7.66 -3.30 -23.43
N ARG A 34 -7.16 -2.84 -22.28
CA ARG A 34 -5.97 -3.38 -21.64
C ARG A 34 -6.33 -3.77 -20.22
N LYS A 35 -6.32 -5.07 -19.94
CA LYS A 35 -6.51 -5.60 -18.58
C LYS A 35 -5.33 -5.16 -17.70
N LEU A 36 -5.63 -4.52 -16.58
CA LEU A 36 -4.62 -4.01 -15.64
C LEU A 36 -4.42 -4.95 -14.46
N HIS A 37 -5.51 -5.51 -13.92
CA HIS A 37 -5.42 -6.40 -12.75
C HIS A 37 -6.61 -7.35 -12.65
N SER A 38 -6.44 -8.45 -11.91
CA SER A 38 -7.52 -9.34 -11.48
C SER A 38 -7.54 -9.51 -9.97
N PHE A 39 -8.56 -8.95 -9.35
CA PHE A 39 -8.88 -9.17 -7.96
C PHE A 39 -9.56 -10.52 -7.84
N LYS A 40 -8.84 -11.48 -7.24
CA LYS A 40 -9.26 -12.87 -7.14
C LYS A 40 -9.27 -13.43 -5.72
N LYS A 41 -8.63 -12.74 -4.77
CA LYS A 41 -8.55 -13.17 -3.37
C LYS A 41 -9.84 -12.84 -2.61
N ILE A 42 -10.13 -11.55 -2.42
CA ILE A 42 -11.25 -11.05 -1.61
C ILE A 42 -12.43 -10.65 -2.50
N LEU A 43 -12.14 -9.89 -3.56
CA LEU A 43 -13.13 -9.46 -4.55
C LEU A 43 -13.15 -10.45 -5.72
N ASN A 44 -14.29 -10.52 -6.42
CA ASN A 44 -14.40 -11.04 -7.78
C ASN A 44 -14.49 -9.83 -8.73
N GLY A 45 -13.38 -9.44 -9.32
CA GLY A 45 -13.37 -8.26 -10.18
C GLY A 45 -12.04 -8.03 -10.88
N PHE A 46 -12.03 -7.07 -11.80
CA PHE A 46 -10.83 -6.72 -12.58
C PHE A 46 -10.75 -5.22 -12.81
N ALA A 47 -9.52 -4.72 -12.93
CA ALA A 47 -9.26 -3.37 -13.40
C ALA A 47 -8.91 -3.41 -14.88
N VAL A 48 -9.48 -2.49 -15.66
CA VAL A 48 -9.27 -2.42 -17.11
C VAL A 48 -9.16 -0.96 -17.56
N HIS A 49 -8.21 -0.69 -18.46
CA HIS A 49 -8.14 0.55 -19.19
C HIS A 49 -8.90 0.39 -20.50
N THR A 50 -9.88 1.25 -20.76
CA THR A 50 -10.72 1.17 -21.96
C THR A 50 -11.34 2.53 -22.31
N THR A 51 -12.21 2.55 -23.31
CA THR A 51 -12.92 3.79 -23.71
C THR A 51 -14.25 3.90 -22.96
N PRO A 52 -14.81 5.11 -22.79
CA PRO A 52 -16.12 5.28 -22.16
C PRO A 52 -17.25 4.47 -22.83
N SER A 53 -17.16 4.29 -24.15
CA SER A 53 -18.11 3.47 -24.92
C SER A 53 -18.01 1.99 -24.57
N GLU A 54 -16.80 1.46 -24.44
CA GLU A 54 -16.57 0.06 -24.06
C GLU A 54 -16.90 -0.17 -22.58
N ALA A 55 -16.60 0.77 -21.69
CA ALA A 55 -17.01 0.73 -20.29
C ALA A 55 -18.55 0.69 -20.14
N SER A 56 -19.28 1.40 -20.99
CA SER A 56 -20.75 1.34 -21.03
C SER A 56 -21.26 -0.04 -21.45
N LYS A 57 -20.60 -0.70 -22.42
CA LYS A 57 -20.92 -2.09 -22.80
C LYS A 57 -20.67 -3.08 -21.66
N LEU A 58 -19.61 -2.87 -20.88
CA LEU A 58 -19.33 -3.70 -19.70
C LEU A 58 -20.41 -3.56 -18.63
N ARG A 59 -21.00 -2.38 -18.43
CA ARG A 59 -22.10 -2.20 -17.46
C ARG A 59 -23.33 -3.04 -17.78
N GLU A 60 -23.55 -3.32 -19.06
CA GLU A 60 -24.69 -4.10 -19.55
C GLU A 60 -24.32 -5.58 -19.77
N ALA A 61 -23.06 -5.94 -19.59
CA ALA A 61 -22.58 -7.29 -19.84
C ALA A 61 -23.12 -8.29 -18.81
N ASN A 62 -23.51 -9.47 -19.29
CA ASN A 62 -23.95 -10.54 -18.40
C ASN A 62 -22.81 -10.97 -17.46
N GLY A 63 -23.12 -11.07 -16.17
CA GLY A 63 -22.16 -11.40 -15.13
C GLY A 63 -21.37 -10.19 -14.60
N VAL A 64 -21.60 -8.98 -15.10
CA VAL A 64 -21.07 -7.74 -14.50
C VAL A 64 -22.10 -7.14 -13.55
N LYS A 65 -21.72 -6.97 -12.29
CA LYS A 65 -22.57 -6.35 -11.27
C LYS A 65 -22.40 -4.84 -11.19
N LEU A 66 -21.17 -4.36 -11.34
CA LEU A 66 -20.83 -2.95 -11.17
C LEU A 66 -19.59 -2.57 -12.00
N VAL A 67 -19.61 -1.36 -12.56
CA VAL A 67 -18.45 -0.74 -13.20
C VAL A 67 -18.27 0.66 -12.63
N GLU A 68 -17.17 0.86 -11.91
CA GLU A 68 -16.78 2.14 -11.34
C GLU A 68 -15.59 2.72 -12.08
N LEU A 69 -15.60 4.04 -12.25
CA LEU A 69 -14.46 4.77 -12.77
C LEU A 69 -13.37 4.83 -11.68
N ASP A 70 -12.13 4.51 -12.03
CA ASP A 70 -10.99 4.70 -11.15
C ASP A 70 -10.75 6.20 -10.93
N ARG A 71 -10.55 6.59 -9.67
CA ARG A 71 -10.38 8.00 -9.28
C ARG A 71 -9.11 8.12 -8.45
N GLY A 72 -8.25 9.05 -8.83
CA GLY A 72 -7.08 9.38 -8.03
C GLY A 72 -7.46 9.86 -6.63
N VAL A 73 -6.86 9.26 -5.62
CA VAL A 73 -6.99 9.74 -4.24
C VAL A 73 -5.82 10.66 -3.86
N LYS A 74 -6.11 11.61 -2.96
CA LYS A 74 -5.11 12.52 -2.40
C LYS A 74 -4.57 11.94 -1.10
N LYS A 75 -3.26 12.10 -0.89
CA LYS A 75 -2.61 11.77 0.38
C LYS A 75 -3.14 12.70 1.47
N MET A 76 -3.44 12.16 2.64
CA MET A 76 -3.99 12.92 3.76
C MET A 76 -3.21 12.58 5.03
N THR A 77 -2.30 13.46 5.43
CA THR A 77 -1.71 13.47 6.78
C THR A 77 -1.60 14.93 7.24
N THR A 78 -2.68 15.49 7.78
CA THR A 78 -2.64 16.90 8.20
C THR A 78 -2.25 17.09 9.66
N TYR A 79 -2.62 16.21 10.62
CA TYR A 79 -2.35 16.46 12.05
C TYR A 79 -2.37 15.20 12.93
N THR A 80 -1.26 14.47 13.02
CA THR A 80 -1.16 13.26 13.89
C THR A 80 -1.11 13.56 15.40
N PRO A 81 -0.44 14.62 15.89
CA PRO A 81 -0.34 14.87 17.33
C PRO A 81 -1.67 15.27 17.99
N GLU A 82 -2.50 16.06 17.32
CA GLU A 82 -3.82 16.46 17.82
C GLU A 82 -4.88 15.36 17.66
N PHE A 83 -4.83 14.58 16.57
CA PHE A 83 -5.71 13.42 16.37
C PHE A 83 -5.54 12.38 17.48
N LEU A 84 -4.32 12.16 17.95
CA LEU A 84 -4.01 11.22 19.03
C LEU A 84 -4.24 11.81 20.43
N GLY A 85 -4.73 13.05 20.56
CA GLY A 85 -4.94 13.70 21.85
C GLY A 85 -3.65 13.91 22.65
N LEU A 86 -2.50 13.97 21.97
CA LEU A 86 -1.17 14.10 22.61
C LEU A 86 -0.86 15.54 23.04
N VAL A 87 -1.72 16.50 22.69
CA VAL A 87 -1.66 17.87 23.19
C VAL A 87 -2.62 18.01 24.37
N LYS A 88 -2.08 18.04 25.60
CA LYS A 88 -2.82 18.49 26.77
C LYS A 88 -2.13 19.72 27.37
N ASN A 89 -2.95 20.72 27.67
CA ASN A 89 -2.54 22.00 28.26
C ASN A 89 -1.65 21.78 29.49
N ASN A 90 -0.53 22.52 29.56
CA ASN A 90 0.33 22.79 30.74
C ASN A 90 1.79 22.27 30.71
N ASN A 91 2.43 22.09 29.54
CA ASN A 91 3.89 21.91 29.42
C ASN A 91 4.51 20.75 30.24
N ASP A 92 3.72 19.85 30.82
CA ASP A 92 4.20 18.70 31.58
C ASP A 92 4.23 17.49 30.65
N TYR A 93 5.30 17.37 29.85
CA TYR A 93 5.56 16.21 29.00
C TYR A 93 6.01 15.03 29.86
N LYS A 94 5.13 14.49 30.70
CA LYS A 94 5.33 13.19 31.36
C LYS A 94 4.78 12.06 30.49
N TYR A 95 5.40 11.87 29.34
CA TYR A 95 5.36 10.58 28.67
C TYR A 95 6.75 9.97 28.79
N ASN A 96 6.86 8.86 29.52
CA ASN A 96 8.00 7.97 29.34
C ASN A 96 7.95 7.52 27.88
N TYR A 97 8.85 8.06 27.06
CA TYR A 97 9.07 7.70 25.65
C TYR A 97 9.66 6.28 25.53
N SER A 98 9.07 5.31 26.21
CA SER A 98 9.15 3.91 25.84
C SER A 98 7.99 3.67 24.87
N GLY A 99 8.27 3.70 23.56
CA GLY A 99 7.32 3.26 22.56
C GLY A 99 6.83 1.86 22.91
N GLY A 100 5.53 1.71 23.13
CA GLY A 100 4.97 0.54 23.82
C GLY A 100 5.42 0.44 25.28
N ILE A 101 4.49 0.12 26.18
CA ILE A 101 4.84 -0.43 27.49
C ILE A 101 5.80 -1.62 27.24
N SER A 102 6.87 -1.82 28.00
CA SER A 102 7.75 -3.01 27.80
C SER A 102 6.91 -4.28 27.65
N GLY A 103 7.00 -4.93 26.49
CA GLY A 103 6.16 -6.08 26.10
C GLY A 103 4.93 -5.75 25.23
N ALA A 104 4.74 -4.50 24.79
CA ALA A 104 3.62 -4.05 23.96
C ALA A 104 4.08 -3.29 22.70
N GLY A 105 5.25 -3.62 22.16
CA GLY A 105 5.82 -2.98 20.97
C GLY A 105 5.15 -3.37 19.66
N GLY A 106 4.21 -4.33 19.67
CA GLY A 106 3.58 -4.88 18.48
C GLY A 106 4.32 -6.08 17.87
N ASP A 107 5.09 -6.82 18.67
CA ASP A 107 5.73 -8.06 18.23
C ASP A 107 4.71 -9.03 17.60
N GLY A 108 5.06 -9.62 16.46
CA GLY A 108 4.17 -10.49 15.69
C GLY A 108 3.05 -9.78 14.92
N ILE A 109 2.95 -8.44 15.01
CA ILE A 109 1.96 -7.66 14.26
C ILE A 109 2.57 -7.19 12.93
N LEU A 110 1.83 -7.44 11.84
CA LEU A 110 2.08 -6.86 10.53
C LEU A 110 1.17 -5.65 10.31
N ILE A 111 1.76 -4.51 9.96
CA ILE A 111 0.99 -3.32 9.58
C ILE A 111 1.12 -3.13 8.07
N GLY A 112 -0.04 -3.18 7.40
CA GLY A 112 -0.21 -2.93 5.97
C GLY A 112 -0.22 -1.44 5.64
N PHE A 113 0.66 -0.98 4.76
CA PHE A 113 0.67 0.39 4.26
C PHE A 113 0.33 0.42 2.77
N VAL A 114 -0.52 1.37 2.38
CA VAL A 114 -0.79 1.71 0.99
C VAL A 114 -0.48 3.19 0.82
N ASP A 115 0.71 3.49 0.31
CA ASP A 115 1.28 4.85 0.29
C ASP A 115 2.30 4.99 -0.86
N SER A 116 3.10 6.06 -0.89
CA SER A 116 4.10 6.37 -1.92
C SER A 116 5.29 5.41 -1.99
N GLY A 117 5.40 4.46 -1.04
CA GLY A 117 6.47 3.47 -0.96
C GLY A 117 7.14 3.47 0.41
N ILE A 118 8.37 2.96 0.46
CA ILE A 118 9.23 3.01 1.65
C ILE A 118 10.68 3.34 1.29
N TYR A 119 11.38 4.09 2.15
CA TYR A 119 12.82 4.28 2.07
C TYR A 119 13.53 3.25 2.97
N PRO A 120 13.99 2.10 2.41
CA PRO A 120 14.37 0.93 3.21
C PRO A 120 15.65 1.11 4.02
N LYS A 121 16.45 2.15 3.71
CA LYS A 121 17.72 2.43 4.40
C LYS A 121 17.56 3.38 5.59
N HIS A 122 16.34 3.87 5.88
CA HIS A 122 16.12 4.72 7.04
C HIS A 122 16.36 3.92 8.34
N PRO A 123 17.00 4.49 9.38
CA PRO A 123 17.20 3.82 10.66
C PRO A 123 15.92 3.36 11.35
N SER A 124 14.78 4.03 11.09
CA SER A 124 13.45 3.59 11.56
C SER A 124 13.04 2.22 11.02
N PHE A 125 13.66 1.76 9.94
CA PHE A 125 13.36 0.49 9.26
C PHE A 125 14.52 -0.50 9.27
N SER A 126 15.54 -0.29 10.12
CA SER A 126 16.59 -1.28 10.33
C SER A 126 16.03 -2.51 11.03
N ASN A 127 16.56 -3.70 10.70
CA ASN A 127 16.21 -4.89 11.46
C ASN A 127 17.01 -4.94 12.76
N ASN A 128 16.31 -4.64 13.86
CA ASN A 128 16.86 -4.69 15.21
C ASN A 128 16.40 -5.95 15.99
N PHE A 129 15.66 -6.85 15.34
CA PHE A 129 15.02 -8.02 15.98
C PHE A 129 15.86 -9.30 15.91
N GLY A 130 17.01 -9.29 15.24
CA GLY A 130 17.85 -10.48 15.05
C GLY A 130 17.56 -11.19 13.71
N LYS A 131 17.79 -12.51 13.64
CA LYS A 131 17.48 -13.29 12.44
C LYS A 131 15.98 -13.31 12.17
N ASP A 132 15.63 -13.35 10.89
CA ASP A 132 14.26 -13.49 10.40
C ASP A 132 13.69 -14.88 10.78
N ASP A 133 13.23 -15.02 12.02
CA ASP A 133 12.67 -16.27 12.54
C ASP A 133 11.17 -16.43 12.29
N ASP A 134 10.51 -15.37 11.78
CA ASP A 134 9.09 -15.42 11.48
C ASP A 134 8.87 -15.81 10.01
N ASP A 135 8.35 -17.01 9.80
CA ASP A 135 7.85 -17.46 8.50
C ASP A 135 6.56 -16.70 8.15
N TYR A 136 6.71 -15.60 7.42
CA TYR A 136 5.58 -14.81 6.95
C TYR A 136 4.88 -15.41 5.73
N GLY A 137 5.24 -16.60 5.27
CA GLY A 137 4.67 -17.25 4.10
C GLY A 137 5.04 -16.55 2.78
N GLU A 138 4.18 -16.61 1.77
CA GLU A 138 4.37 -16.03 0.41
C GLU A 138 4.29 -14.48 0.40
N LEU A 139 5.02 -13.80 1.28
CA LEU A 139 5.18 -12.35 1.20
C LEU A 139 6.14 -12.00 0.06
N VAL A 140 5.69 -11.12 -0.83
CA VAL A 140 6.47 -10.69 -2.01
C VAL A 140 7.31 -9.47 -1.64
N CYS A 141 8.58 -9.50 -2.04
CA CYS A 141 9.45 -8.33 -2.02
C CYS A 141 9.91 -8.05 -3.45
N GLU A 142 9.26 -7.08 -4.11
CA GLU A 142 9.60 -6.70 -5.48
C GLU A 142 10.90 -5.89 -5.50
N GLU A 143 11.77 -6.22 -6.45
CA GLU A 143 13.00 -5.48 -6.72
C GLU A 143 12.76 -4.44 -7.82
N GLY A 144 13.50 -3.33 -7.78
CA GLY A 144 13.44 -2.31 -8.82
C GLY A 144 14.49 -1.21 -8.63
N PRO A 145 14.42 -0.14 -9.44
CA PRO A 145 15.29 1.02 -9.29
C PRO A 145 15.31 1.53 -7.85
N LEU A 146 16.49 1.74 -7.27
CA LEU A 146 16.68 2.20 -5.88
C LEU A 146 16.13 1.26 -4.78
N PHE A 147 15.53 0.13 -5.15
CA PHE A 147 15.04 -0.92 -4.26
C PHE A 147 15.64 -2.29 -4.64
N PRO A 148 16.96 -2.49 -4.45
CA PRO A 148 17.61 -3.75 -4.78
C PRO A 148 17.22 -4.88 -3.83
N LYS A 149 17.62 -6.10 -4.18
CA LYS A 149 17.52 -7.27 -3.29
C LYS A 149 18.04 -6.99 -1.87
N GLY A 150 17.29 -7.45 -0.87
CA GLY A 150 17.64 -7.28 0.55
C GLY A 150 17.07 -6.02 1.21
N CYS A 151 16.28 -5.22 0.47
CA CYS A 151 15.53 -4.10 1.06
C CYS A 151 14.39 -4.56 1.99
N CYS A 152 13.80 -5.73 1.76
CA CYS A 152 13.07 -6.44 2.81
C CYS A 152 14.08 -7.16 3.70
N ASN A 153 14.13 -6.75 4.96
CA ASN A 153 15.22 -7.05 5.88
C ASN A 153 14.75 -7.63 7.21
N GLY A 154 13.46 -7.93 7.34
CA GLY A 154 12.84 -8.37 8.59
C GLY A 154 12.01 -7.30 9.27
N LYS A 155 12.46 -6.04 9.30
CA LYS A 155 11.59 -4.94 9.71
C LYS A 155 10.58 -4.62 8.61
N ILE A 156 11.07 -4.58 7.37
CA ILE A 156 10.28 -4.59 6.14
C ILE A 156 10.17 -6.04 5.70
N VAL A 157 8.97 -6.62 5.72
CA VAL A 157 8.76 -8.05 5.37
C VAL A 157 8.24 -8.25 3.96
N SER A 158 7.64 -7.22 3.35
CA SER A 158 7.08 -7.29 2.00
C SER A 158 6.92 -5.89 1.43
N ALA A 159 7.32 -5.71 0.18
CA ALA A 159 7.26 -4.45 -0.54
C ALA A 159 6.80 -4.71 -1.97
N MET A 160 5.79 -4.00 -2.45
CA MET A 160 5.22 -4.16 -3.79
C MET A 160 4.81 -2.80 -4.33
N PHE A 161 4.77 -2.61 -5.65
CA PHE A 161 4.27 -1.37 -6.21
C PHE A 161 3.22 -1.62 -7.30
N PHE A 162 2.25 -0.70 -7.41
CA PHE A 162 1.12 -0.85 -8.31
C PHE A 162 1.04 0.35 -9.25
N SER A 163 1.69 0.23 -10.40
CA SER A 163 1.81 1.32 -11.38
C SER A 163 0.94 1.15 -12.62
N ALA A 164 0.30 -0.01 -12.82
CA ALA A 164 -0.41 -0.34 -14.06
C ALA A 164 -1.50 0.68 -14.43
N GLY A 165 -2.29 1.14 -13.45
CA GLY A 165 -3.29 2.19 -13.65
C GLY A 165 -2.67 3.56 -13.94
N ALA A 166 -1.65 3.96 -13.17
CA ALA A 166 -0.95 5.22 -13.40
C ALA A 166 -0.33 5.29 -14.82
N GLN A 167 0.30 4.20 -15.26
CA GLN A 167 0.85 4.03 -16.61
C GLN A 167 -0.22 3.94 -17.70
N ALA A 168 -1.46 3.54 -17.35
CA ALA A 168 -2.58 3.55 -18.28
C ALA A 168 -3.07 4.97 -18.54
N ALA A 169 -3.15 5.77 -17.48
CA ALA A 169 -3.69 7.11 -17.55
C ALA A 169 -2.66 8.17 -17.98
N ALA A 170 -1.34 7.94 -17.85
CA ALA A 170 -0.32 8.89 -18.33
C ALA A 170 1.06 8.26 -18.51
N VAL A 171 1.95 9.00 -19.19
CA VAL A 171 3.39 8.74 -19.22
C VAL A 171 3.99 9.16 -17.87
N LEU A 172 4.65 8.22 -17.18
CA LEU A 172 5.32 8.47 -15.92
C LEU A 172 6.66 9.18 -16.13
N ASN A 173 7.03 10.06 -15.19
CA ASN A 173 8.32 10.73 -15.22
C ASN A 173 9.34 9.85 -14.49
N SER A 174 10.18 9.13 -15.23
CA SER A 174 11.17 8.19 -14.68
C SER A 174 12.23 8.81 -13.75
N SER A 175 12.31 10.14 -13.67
CA SER A 175 13.20 10.84 -12.73
C SER A 175 12.61 10.93 -11.32
N ILE A 176 11.31 10.70 -11.15
CA ILE A 176 10.59 10.78 -9.86
C ILE A 176 9.71 9.54 -9.61
N ASP A 177 9.17 8.93 -10.67
CA ASP A 177 8.30 7.76 -10.64
C ASP A 177 9.15 6.50 -10.89
N PHE A 178 9.72 5.95 -9.83
CA PHE A 178 10.44 4.69 -9.92
C PHE A 178 9.46 3.52 -9.96
N LEU A 179 9.62 2.62 -10.93
CA LEU A 179 8.88 1.36 -10.98
C LEU A 179 9.45 0.36 -9.96
N SER A 180 9.28 0.69 -8.68
CA SER A 180 9.76 -0.06 -7.52
C SER A 180 8.98 0.35 -6.27
N PRO A 181 9.12 -0.38 -5.15
CA PRO A 181 8.57 0.03 -3.86
C PRO A 181 9.29 1.24 -3.21
N PHE A 182 10.33 1.80 -3.84
CA PHE A 182 11.11 2.91 -3.29
C PHE A 182 10.29 4.19 -3.15
N ASP A 183 10.34 4.80 -1.97
CA ASP A 183 9.74 6.11 -1.71
C ASP A 183 10.68 7.26 -2.09
N ALA A 184 10.39 7.90 -3.22
CA ALA A 184 11.12 9.09 -3.68
C ALA A 184 10.57 10.41 -3.10
N GLU A 185 9.38 10.37 -2.49
CA GLU A 185 8.67 11.57 -2.06
C GLU A 185 8.67 11.75 -0.54
N GLY A 186 8.60 10.66 0.21
CA GLY A 186 8.80 10.63 1.66
C GLY A 186 7.53 10.43 2.49
N HIS A 187 6.32 10.60 1.91
CA HIS A 187 5.08 10.47 2.68
C HIS A 187 4.90 9.05 3.24
N GLY A 188 5.09 8.02 2.42
CA GLY A 188 4.98 6.62 2.85
C GLY A 188 5.98 6.27 3.95
N SER A 189 7.22 6.72 3.82
CA SER A 189 8.25 6.55 4.86
C SER A 189 7.90 7.30 6.14
N HIS A 190 7.37 8.51 6.04
CA HIS A 190 6.94 9.30 7.19
C HIS A 190 5.77 8.62 7.93
N VAL A 191 4.72 8.21 7.22
CA VAL A 191 3.57 7.47 7.77
C VAL A 191 4.00 6.16 8.41
N ALA A 192 4.82 5.38 7.71
CA ALA A 192 5.35 4.11 8.21
C ALA A 192 6.18 4.30 9.48
N SER A 193 6.99 5.36 9.56
CA SER A 193 7.81 5.64 10.74
C SER A 193 6.98 6.02 11.96
N ILE A 194 5.86 6.74 11.78
CA ILE A 194 4.95 7.10 12.87
C ILE A 194 4.26 5.85 13.43
N ALA A 195 3.78 4.96 12.56
CA ALA A 195 3.05 3.78 13.00
C ALA A 195 3.99 2.71 13.57
N ALA A 196 5.06 2.38 12.84
CA ALA A 196 5.89 1.20 13.07
C ALA A 196 7.39 1.48 13.06
N GLY A 197 7.85 2.74 13.08
CA GLY A 197 9.28 3.03 13.13
C GLY A 197 9.94 2.49 14.41
N ASN A 198 11.17 2.01 14.30
CA ASN A 198 11.96 1.60 15.47
C ASN A 198 12.01 2.71 16.51
N ALA A 199 12.08 2.31 17.79
CA ALA A 199 12.28 3.23 18.89
C ALA A 199 13.73 3.75 18.91
N GLU A 200 13.94 4.83 19.66
CA GLU A 200 15.26 5.41 19.94
C GLU A 200 16.04 5.84 18.69
N VAL A 201 15.33 6.18 17.61
CA VAL A 201 15.96 6.64 16.36
C VAL A 201 16.33 8.13 16.49
N PRO A 202 17.61 8.52 16.36
CA PRO A 202 18.00 9.92 16.44
C PRO A 202 17.39 10.76 15.32
N VAL A 203 16.73 11.87 15.68
CA VAL A 203 16.22 12.86 14.73
C VAL A 203 17.25 13.96 14.58
N ILE A 204 17.90 13.99 13.42
CA ILE A 204 18.92 14.99 13.09
C ILE A 204 18.52 15.71 11.81
N VAL A 205 18.34 17.03 11.89
CA VAL A 205 18.00 17.90 10.74
C VAL A 205 19.02 19.02 10.68
N ASP A 206 19.67 19.20 9.53
CA ASP A 206 20.73 20.19 9.31
C ASP A 206 21.86 20.16 10.37
N GLY A 207 22.17 18.96 10.88
CA GLY A 207 23.19 18.75 11.92
C GLY A 207 22.73 18.99 13.35
N PHE A 208 21.48 19.40 13.57
CA PHE A 208 20.90 19.62 14.90
C PHE A 208 20.12 18.40 15.38
N PHE A 209 20.32 18.03 16.65
CA PHE A 209 19.60 16.93 17.29
C PHE A 209 18.28 17.42 17.89
N TYR A 210 17.17 16.82 17.46
CA TYR A 210 15.81 17.17 17.89
C TYR A 210 15.20 16.14 18.86
N GLY A 211 15.97 15.14 19.27
CA GLY A 211 15.51 14.07 20.16
C GLY A 211 15.50 12.72 19.48
N LEU A 212 14.82 11.77 20.12
CA LEU A 212 14.66 10.41 19.64
C LEU A 212 13.22 10.20 19.16
N ALA A 213 13.07 9.63 17.97
CA ALA A 213 11.80 9.20 17.42
C ALA A 213 11.50 7.74 17.77
N SER A 214 10.21 7.43 17.82
CA SER A 214 9.69 6.07 17.90
C SER A 214 8.36 6.02 17.15
N GLY A 215 8.08 4.89 16.50
CA GLY A 215 6.73 4.56 16.10
C GLY A 215 5.85 4.25 17.31
N ILE A 216 4.54 4.23 17.10
CA ILE A 216 3.55 3.78 18.10
C ILE A 216 3.77 2.31 18.45
N ALA A 217 4.04 1.46 17.45
CA ALA A 217 4.34 0.04 17.59
C ALA A 217 5.76 -0.26 17.04
N PRO A 218 6.82 0.06 17.79
CA PRO A 218 8.19 0.00 17.29
C PRO A 218 8.68 -1.42 16.98
N HIS A 219 8.02 -2.46 17.48
CA HIS A 219 8.33 -3.86 17.20
C HIS A 219 7.42 -4.50 16.13
N ALA A 220 6.37 -3.79 15.69
CA ALA A 220 5.58 -4.25 14.55
C ALA A 220 6.41 -4.23 13.27
N ARG A 221 6.10 -5.12 12.33
CA ARG A 221 6.76 -5.18 11.03
C ARG A 221 5.92 -4.54 9.95
N TRP A 222 6.62 -3.96 8.98
CA TRP A 222 6.04 -3.23 7.86
C TRP A 222 5.74 -4.19 6.71
N HIS A 223 4.51 -4.12 6.20
CA HIS A 223 4.03 -4.83 5.02
C HIS A 223 3.37 -3.83 4.07
N GLN A 224 3.60 -3.93 2.77
CA GLN A 224 2.81 -3.19 1.79
C GLN A 224 1.67 -4.05 1.26
N GLN A 225 0.43 -3.61 1.47
CA GLN A 225 -0.75 -4.39 1.08
C GLN A 225 -1.19 -4.10 -0.37
N LEU A 226 -1.90 -5.09 -0.93
CA LEU A 226 -2.53 -5.19 -2.26
C LEU A 226 -3.13 -3.87 -2.82
N PRO A 227 -3.30 -3.76 -4.15
CA PRO A 227 -3.62 -2.49 -4.79
C PRO A 227 -4.97 -1.97 -4.31
N VAL A 228 -4.95 -0.77 -3.72
CA VAL A 228 -6.07 0.16 -3.87
C VAL A 228 -5.77 0.91 -5.17
N SER A 229 -6.71 0.87 -6.12
CA SER A 229 -6.54 1.59 -7.37
C SER A 229 -6.28 3.07 -7.06
N SER A 230 -5.18 3.57 -7.61
CA SER A 230 -4.81 4.99 -7.66
C SER A 230 -4.38 5.68 -6.35
N LEU A 231 -3.14 5.45 -5.91
CA LEU A 231 -2.44 6.39 -5.02
C LEU A 231 -1.33 7.14 -5.77
N HIS A 232 -1.62 8.43 -5.95
CA HIS A 232 -0.84 9.54 -6.49
C HIS A 232 -0.82 9.77 -8.02
N LYS A 233 -1.55 10.82 -8.41
CA LYS A 233 -1.12 11.78 -9.45
C LYS A 233 -1.19 13.18 -8.87
N SER A 234 -0.05 13.86 -8.87
CA SER A 234 0.00 15.32 -8.96
C SER A 234 -0.78 15.75 -10.21
N VAL A 235 -1.50 16.85 -10.04
CA VAL A 235 -2.41 17.47 -11.02
C VAL A 235 -1.78 17.52 -12.41
N VAL A 236 -2.35 16.75 -13.33
CA VAL A 236 -2.35 17.04 -14.77
C VAL A 236 -3.78 16.84 -15.24
N GLU A 237 -4.54 17.94 -15.30
CA GLU A 237 -5.61 18.06 -16.28
C GLU A 237 -4.93 17.91 -17.65
N ILE A 238 -5.32 16.89 -18.42
CA ILE A 238 -5.53 16.86 -19.88
C ILE A 238 -5.88 15.39 -20.25
N GLY A 239 -7.05 15.16 -20.86
CA GLY A 239 -7.24 14.06 -21.82
C GLY A 239 -8.15 12.89 -21.44
N THR A 240 -9.44 13.04 -21.74
CA THR A 240 -10.48 12.07 -22.16
C THR A 240 -10.19 10.55 -22.30
N TRP A 241 -9.68 9.84 -21.30
CA TRP A 241 -9.69 8.36 -21.26
C TRP A 241 -9.95 7.85 -19.82
N GLU A 242 -10.71 6.75 -19.69
CA GLU A 242 -11.29 6.28 -18.42
C GLU A 242 -10.70 4.92 -18.00
N ASP A 243 -10.08 4.86 -16.82
CA ASP A 243 -9.74 3.59 -16.14
C ASP A 243 -10.97 3.10 -15.36
N ALA A 244 -11.31 1.81 -15.41
CA ALA A 244 -12.48 1.26 -14.73
C ALA A 244 -12.15 0.05 -13.85
N LEU A 245 -12.72 0.04 -12.64
CA LEU A 245 -12.86 -1.13 -11.78
C LEU A 245 -14.19 -1.81 -12.08
N VAL A 246 -14.14 -3.07 -12.50
CA VAL A 246 -15.31 -3.90 -12.77
C VAL A 246 -15.44 -4.96 -11.69
N VAL A 247 -16.62 -5.03 -11.07
CA VAL A 247 -16.97 -6.03 -10.06
C VAL A 247 -18.04 -6.96 -10.64
N LEU A 248 -17.80 -8.26 -10.54
CA LEU A 248 -18.66 -9.33 -11.07
C LEU A 248 -19.49 -9.98 -9.95
#